data_AF-A0A024UB26-F1
#
_entry.id   AF-A0A024UB26-F1
#
_cell.length_a   1.000
_cell.length_b   1.000
_cell.length_c   1.000
_cell.angle_alpha   90.00
_cell.angle_beta   90.00
_cell.angle_gamma   90.00
#
_symmetry.space_group_name_H-M   'P 1'
#
loop_
_entity.id
_entity.type
_entity.pdbx_description
1 polymer ?
#
loop_
_entity_poly.entity_id
_entity_poly.type
_entity_poly.pdbx_seq_one_letter_code
_entity_poly.pdbx_strand_id
1 'polypeptide(L)'
;MERRWSSIRQDGFKTQCHALWVGPKVVYRVTIETTIMNDSQQDVLWVAAISKSKLQIFQHEIMPLLQANDTSMGPRSHDGEVEALMNRVDEEVQRVLGGIFTDSTTDHKGENVESFVTSLLNVFGLLTSIPLDNIDTSLLTNEMLQFYVLLRNFLAIPDGVQHARNKLALAVLSMKDVEDLPGNCCNGSCSICLEPWDCTPNLPPTVKLPCDHVFHEDCVMVWVRQSVKCPVCRAPIGQIPLR
;
A
#
# COMPACT_ATOMS: atom_id res chain seq x y z
N MET A 1 3.08 -9.80 -13.35
CA MET A 1 3.37 -8.58 -12.54
C MET A 1 2.11 -7.89 -11.98
N GLU A 2 1.10 -7.56 -12.79
CA GLU A 2 -0.11 -6.82 -12.37
C GLU A 2 -0.94 -7.50 -11.25
N ARG A 3 -1.01 -8.84 -11.25
CA ARG A 3 -1.66 -9.63 -10.17
C ARG A 3 -1.01 -9.41 -8.79
N ARG A 4 0.33 -9.46 -8.75
CA ARG A 4 1.13 -9.27 -7.51
C ARG A 4 0.94 -7.87 -6.94
N TRP A 5 0.83 -6.88 -7.82
CA TRP A 5 0.51 -5.51 -7.42
C TRP A 5 -0.89 -5.39 -6.84
N SER A 6 -1.90 -6.03 -7.44
CA SER A 6 -3.25 -6.09 -6.86
C SER A 6 -3.27 -6.72 -5.47
N SER A 7 -2.42 -7.72 -5.20
CA SER A 7 -2.26 -8.28 -3.85
C SER A 7 -1.66 -7.26 -2.85
N ILE A 8 -0.58 -6.56 -3.21
CA ILE A 8 0.00 -5.48 -2.37
C ILE A 8 -1.02 -4.38 -2.07
N ARG A 9 -1.89 -4.06 -3.05
CA ARG A 9 -2.93 -3.03 -2.94
C ARG A 9 -4.06 -3.43 -1.96
N GLN A 10 -4.27 -4.73 -1.73
CA GLN A 10 -5.38 -5.26 -0.91
C GLN A 10 -4.98 -5.59 0.53
N ASP A 11 -3.68 -5.63 0.86
CA ASP A 11 -3.24 -6.01 2.19
C ASP A 11 -3.30 -4.84 3.18
N GLY A 12 -4.39 -4.90 3.95
CA GLY A 12 -4.99 -3.80 4.66
C GLY A 12 -4.30 -3.42 5.96
N PHE A 13 -4.24 -2.12 6.16
CA PHE A 13 -4.15 -1.58 7.50
C PHE A 13 -5.42 -1.94 8.26
N LYS A 14 -5.29 -2.36 9.51
CA LYS A 14 -6.43 -2.43 10.42
C LYS A 14 -6.47 -1.16 11.22
N THR A 15 -7.66 -0.60 11.35
CA THR A 15 -7.90 0.63 12.08
C THR A 15 -8.85 0.35 13.23
N GLN A 16 -8.69 1.08 14.33
CA GLN A 16 -9.64 1.08 15.43
C GLN A 16 -9.71 2.47 16.04
N CYS A 17 -10.89 3.09 16.00
CA CYS A 17 -11.09 4.46 16.44
C CYS A 17 -11.71 4.53 17.84
N HIS A 18 -11.16 5.40 18.69
CA HIS A 18 -11.74 5.75 19.99
C HIS A 18 -11.88 7.26 20.12
N ALA A 19 -13.07 7.75 20.48
CA ALA A 19 -13.28 9.17 20.77
C ALA A 19 -12.82 9.50 22.21
N LEU A 20 -11.90 10.45 22.35
CA LEU A 20 -11.42 10.97 23.63
C LEU A 20 -11.87 12.42 23.79
N TRP A 21 -12.45 12.73 24.95
CA TRP A 21 -12.92 14.07 25.29
C TRP A 21 -11.93 14.77 26.21
N VAL A 22 -11.38 15.89 25.75
CA VAL A 22 -10.47 16.75 26.51
C VAL A 22 -11.15 18.09 26.73
N GLY A 23 -11.89 18.20 27.84
CA GLY A 23 -12.79 19.31 28.09
C GLY A 23 -13.92 19.36 27.05
N PRO A 24 -14.18 20.52 26.39
CA PRO A 24 -15.22 20.63 25.36
C PRO A 24 -14.77 20.12 23.98
N LYS A 25 -13.53 19.63 23.84
CA LYS A 25 -12.95 19.21 22.55
C LYS A 25 -12.92 17.68 22.45
N VAL A 26 -13.28 17.16 21.27
CA VAL A 26 -13.12 15.74 20.91
C VAL A 26 -11.85 15.52 20.10
N VAL A 27 -11.12 14.45 20.43
CA VAL A 27 -9.95 13.95 19.69
C VAL A 27 -10.17 12.47 19.41
N TYR A 28 -10.15 12.09 18.14
CA TYR A 28 -10.24 10.69 17.74
C TYR A 28 -8.85 10.08 17.79
N ARG A 29 -8.69 9.03 18.61
CA ARG A 29 -7.49 8.22 18.68
C ARG A 29 -7.68 7.01 17.77
N VAL A 30 -7.07 7.06 16.60
CA VAL A 30 -7.13 5.95 15.64
C VAL A 30 -5.87 5.12 15.77
N THR A 31 -6.03 3.91 16.28
CA THR A 31 -4.98 2.89 16.32
C THR A 31 -4.88 2.28 14.93
N ILE A 32 -3.68 2.20 14.37
CA ILE A 32 -3.43 1.65 13.03
C ILE A 32 -2.40 0.53 13.17
N GLU A 33 -2.75 -0.64 12.64
CA GLU A 33 -1.90 -1.83 12.59
C GLU A 33 -1.63 -2.19 11.12
N THR A 34 -0.41 -2.63 10.80
CA THR A 34 -0.07 -3.18 9.50
C THR A 34 0.51 -4.58 9.64
N THR A 35 0.20 -5.45 8.68
CA THR A 35 0.75 -6.80 8.57
C THR A 35 2.18 -6.83 8.04
N ILE A 36 2.72 -5.67 7.64
CA ILE A 36 4.08 -5.53 7.16
C ILE A 36 5.02 -5.36 8.36
N MET A 37 5.94 -6.30 8.52
CA MET A 37 6.90 -6.28 9.61
C MET A 37 7.98 -5.21 9.39
N ASN A 38 8.40 -4.55 10.47
CA ASN A 38 9.58 -3.68 10.43
C ASN A 38 10.89 -4.50 10.37
N ASP A 39 12.04 -3.83 10.26
CA ASP A 39 13.34 -4.50 10.22
C ASP A 39 13.67 -5.32 11.49
N SER A 40 12.95 -5.10 12.59
CA SER A 40 13.03 -5.88 13.83
C SER A 40 12.08 -7.09 13.85
N GLN A 41 11.40 -7.39 12.74
CA GLN A 41 10.43 -8.49 12.61
C GLN A 41 9.27 -8.42 13.62
N GLN A 42 8.84 -7.21 13.97
CA GLN A 42 7.70 -6.98 14.84
C GLN A 42 6.54 -6.38 14.05
N ASP A 43 5.32 -6.73 14.45
CA ASP A 43 4.11 -6.05 14.00
C ASP A 43 4.20 -4.57 14.34
N VAL A 44 3.80 -3.74 13.39
CA VAL A 44 3.87 -2.29 13.57
C VAL A 44 2.50 -1.75 13.87
N LEU A 45 2.37 -1.23 15.10
CA LEU A 45 1.20 -0.53 15.60
C LEU A 45 1.60 0.92 15.87
N TRP A 46 0.81 1.88 15.37
CA TRP A 46 0.95 3.27 15.75
C TRP A 46 -0.41 3.93 15.95
N VAL A 47 -0.40 5.16 16.45
CA VAL A 47 -1.61 5.90 16.78
C VAL A 47 -1.62 7.23 16.05
N ALA A 48 -2.66 7.46 15.26
CA ALA A 48 -2.96 8.76 14.69
C ALA A 48 -3.99 9.48 15.57
N ALA A 49 -3.58 10.58 16.20
CA ALA A 49 -4.50 11.48 16.88
C ALA A 49 -5.09 12.47 15.85
N ILE A 50 -6.42 12.49 15.76
CA ILE A 50 -7.18 13.30 14.80
C ILE A 50 -8.17 14.17 15.57
N SER A 51 -7.84 15.46 15.70
CA SER A 51 -8.77 16.45 16.23
C SER A 51 -9.61 17.06 15.09
N LYS A 52 -10.74 17.69 15.45
CA LYS A 52 -11.53 18.46 14.49
C LYS A 52 -10.69 19.53 13.76
N SER A 53 -9.81 20.23 14.47
CA SER A 53 -8.94 21.25 13.87
C SER A 53 -7.92 20.64 12.89
N LYS A 54 -7.33 19.49 13.23
CA LYS A 54 -6.39 18.78 12.34
C LYS A 54 -7.09 18.32 11.05
N LEU A 55 -8.33 17.84 11.16
CA LEU A 55 -9.15 17.47 10.00
C LEU A 55 -9.44 18.67 9.09
N GLN A 56 -9.81 19.81 9.68
CA GLN A 56 -10.09 21.05 8.92
C GLN A 56 -8.85 21.58 8.19
N ILE A 57 -7.67 21.54 8.84
CA ILE A 57 -6.40 21.93 8.22
C ILE A 57 -6.08 21.00 7.04
N PHE A 58 -6.14 19.68 7.25
CA PHE A 58 -5.92 18.70 6.20
C PHE A 58 -6.85 18.91 5.01
N GLN A 59 -8.14 19.17 5.26
CA GLN A 59 -9.11 19.47 4.21
C GLN A 59 -8.74 20.73 3.41
N HIS A 60 -8.32 21.80 4.09
CA HIS A 60 -7.92 23.04 3.43
C HIS A 60 -6.66 22.84 2.57
N GLU A 61 -5.73 21.98 3.00
CA GLU A 61 -4.48 21.70 2.29
C GLU A 61 -4.66 20.71 1.12
N ILE A 62 -5.57 19.74 1.23
CA ILE A 62 -5.78 18.70 0.21
C ILE A 62 -6.65 19.18 -0.97
N MET A 63 -7.63 20.05 -0.72
CA MET A 63 -8.56 20.55 -1.74
C MET A 63 -7.87 21.22 -2.94
N PRO A 64 -6.90 22.16 -2.78
CA PRO A 64 -6.22 22.76 -3.93
C PRO A 64 -5.37 21.75 -4.71
N LEU A 65 -4.81 20.73 -4.04
CA LEU A 65 -4.02 19.68 -4.69
C LEU A 65 -4.88 18.78 -5.59
N LEU A 66 -6.12 18.54 -5.20
CA LEU A 66 -7.09 17.79 -6.00
C LEU A 66 -7.61 18.61 -7.19
N GLN A 67 -7.89 19.90 -6.98
CA GLN A 67 -8.38 20.80 -8.03
C GLN A 67 -7.34 21.15 -9.10
N ALA A 68 -6.06 21.27 -8.73
CA ALA A 68 -4.98 21.50 -9.69
C ALA A 68 -4.81 20.32 -10.68
N ASN A 69 -5.24 19.13 -10.26
CA ASN A 69 -5.15 17.90 -11.02
C ASN A 69 -6.05 17.88 -12.27
N ASP A 70 -7.15 18.65 -12.26
CA ASP A 70 -8.05 18.84 -13.42
C ASP A 70 -7.48 19.76 -14.50
N THR A 71 -6.43 20.55 -14.19
CA THR A 71 -6.09 21.73 -15.00
C THR A 71 -4.85 21.59 -15.89
N SER A 72 -3.99 20.55 -15.77
CA SER A 72 -2.84 20.44 -16.68
C SER A 72 -2.23 19.06 -16.99
N MET A 73 -1.90 18.95 -18.30
CA MET A 73 -0.91 18.14 -19.02
C MET A 73 -1.06 16.62 -19.09
N GLY A 74 -1.47 16.14 -20.28
CA GLY A 74 -1.07 14.88 -20.92
C GLY A 74 -1.22 13.58 -20.11
N PRO A 75 -1.00 12.41 -20.72
CA PRO A 75 -0.83 11.18 -19.96
C PRO A 75 0.47 11.24 -19.13
N ARG A 76 0.34 11.17 -17.80
CA ARG A 76 1.42 11.07 -16.78
C ARG A 76 1.97 9.65 -16.67
N SER A 77 1.23 8.68 -17.18
CA SER A 77 1.66 7.29 -17.33
C SER A 77 1.40 6.81 -18.75
N HIS A 78 2.28 5.95 -19.26
CA HIS A 78 2.11 5.30 -20.57
C HIS A 78 0.78 4.54 -20.69
N ASP A 79 0.28 4.00 -19.57
CA ASP A 79 -0.89 3.12 -19.53
C ASP A 79 -2.11 3.76 -18.82
N GLY A 80 -2.01 5.01 -18.37
CA GLY A 80 -3.10 5.73 -17.70
C GLY A 80 -3.36 5.32 -16.24
N GLU A 81 -2.51 4.47 -15.64
CA GLU A 81 -2.71 3.96 -14.28
C GLU A 81 -2.61 5.05 -13.20
N VAL A 82 -1.74 6.04 -13.41
CA VAL A 82 -1.51 7.14 -12.47
C VAL A 82 -2.75 8.04 -12.41
N GLU A 83 -3.39 8.29 -13.55
CA GLU A 83 -4.61 9.05 -13.69
C GLU A 83 -5.79 8.32 -13.06
N ALA A 84 -5.93 7.01 -13.33
CA ALA A 84 -6.94 6.18 -12.69
C ALA A 84 -6.73 6.10 -11.16
N LEU A 85 -5.49 6.13 -10.69
CA LEU A 85 -5.21 6.25 -9.27
C LEU A 85 -5.63 7.61 -8.72
N MET A 86 -5.22 8.71 -9.35
CA MET A 86 -5.57 10.05 -8.89
C MET A 86 -7.08 10.30 -8.88
N ASN A 87 -7.82 9.78 -9.85
CA ASN A 87 -9.28 9.85 -9.87
C ASN A 87 -9.90 9.07 -8.70
N ARG A 88 -9.40 7.86 -8.39
CA ARG A 88 -9.84 7.11 -7.20
C ARG A 88 -9.53 7.85 -5.90
N VAL A 89 -8.38 8.53 -5.84
CA VAL A 89 -8.00 9.36 -4.69
C VAL A 89 -8.96 10.53 -4.54
N ASP A 90 -9.29 11.23 -5.63
CA ASP A 90 -10.25 12.33 -5.62
C ASP A 90 -11.65 11.84 -5.21
N GLU A 91 -12.16 10.78 -5.84
CA GLU A 91 -13.45 10.17 -5.47
C GLU A 91 -13.54 9.81 -3.99
N GLU A 92 -12.50 9.17 -3.44
CA GLU A 92 -12.46 8.78 -2.03
C GLU A 92 -12.37 9.99 -1.09
N VAL A 93 -11.58 11.01 -1.45
CA VAL A 93 -11.49 12.24 -0.66
C VAL A 93 -12.82 13.00 -0.69
N GLN A 94 -13.45 13.16 -1.87
CA GLN A 94 -14.74 13.84 -2.01
C GLN A 94 -15.87 13.08 -1.30
N ARG A 95 -15.94 11.75 -1.43
CA ARG A 95 -16.93 10.90 -0.76
C ARG A 95 -16.89 11.09 0.76
N VAL A 96 -15.69 11.13 1.33
CA VAL A 96 -15.54 11.19 2.78
C VAL A 96 -15.64 12.62 3.32
N LEU A 97 -15.11 13.62 2.59
CA LEU A 97 -15.34 15.03 2.92
C LEU A 97 -16.83 15.40 2.83
N GLY A 98 -17.59 14.83 1.90
CA GLY A 98 -19.05 14.99 1.84
C GLY A 98 -19.80 14.35 3.02
N GLY A 99 -19.29 13.23 3.55
CA GLY A 99 -19.93 12.47 4.64
C GLY A 99 -19.65 12.98 6.05
N ILE A 100 -18.47 13.57 6.32
CA ILE A 100 -18.09 13.99 7.68
C ILE A 100 -18.79 15.30 8.13
N PHE A 101 -19.21 16.16 7.19
CA PHE A 101 -19.71 17.49 7.50
C PHE A 101 -21.23 17.67 7.39
N THR A 102 -21.96 16.66 6.93
CA THR A 102 -23.40 16.78 6.66
C THR A 102 -24.31 16.44 7.84
N ASP A 103 -23.86 15.65 8.84
CA ASP A 103 -24.73 15.27 9.97
C ASP A 103 -24.18 15.68 11.34
N SER A 104 -24.83 16.69 11.92
CA SER A 104 -24.50 17.27 13.22
C SER A 104 -25.05 16.52 14.44
N THR A 105 -25.80 15.42 14.29
CA THR A 105 -26.76 14.99 15.33
C THR A 105 -26.61 13.58 15.93
N THR A 106 -25.68 12.72 15.53
CA THR A 106 -25.61 11.36 16.14
C THR A 106 -24.20 10.86 16.44
N ASP A 107 -24.13 9.97 17.42
CA ASP A 107 -22.96 9.37 18.09
C ASP A 107 -22.04 8.52 17.16
N HIS A 108 -22.34 8.45 15.86
CA HIS A 108 -21.63 7.69 14.82
C HIS A 108 -20.32 8.36 14.32
N LYS A 109 -19.84 9.40 15.00
CA LYS A 109 -18.68 10.18 14.52
C LYS A 109 -17.36 9.39 14.55
N GLY A 110 -17.23 8.43 15.46
CA GLY A 110 -16.04 7.56 15.55
C GLY A 110 -15.89 6.64 14.34
N GLU A 111 -16.99 6.02 13.90
CA GLU A 111 -17.05 5.09 12.77
C GLU A 111 -16.75 5.82 11.43
N ASN A 112 -17.26 7.04 11.26
CA ASN A 112 -16.97 7.86 10.09
C ASN A 112 -15.47 8.22 9.99
N VAL A 113 -14.83 8.52 11.12
CA VAL A 113 -13.39 8.82 11.17
C VAL A 113 -12.54 7.57 10.94
N GLU A 114 -12.96 6.41 11.46
CA GLU A 114 -12.29 5.13 11.20
C GLU A 114 -12.31 4.76 9.73
N SER A 115 -13.49 4.83 9.11
CA SER A 115 -13.68 4.59 7.68
C SER A 115 -12.83 5.56 6.84
N PHE A 116 -12.80 6.84 7.21
CA PHE A 116 -11.96 7.85 6.57
C PHE A 116 -10.47 7.49 6.62
N VAL A 117 -9.96 7.18 7.80
CA VAL A 117 -8.54 6.83 7.98
C VAL A 117 -8.20 5.57 7.20
N THR A 118 -9.10 4.59 7.16
CA THR A 118 -8.93 3.36 6.37
C THR A 118 -8.84 3.66 4.88
N SER A 119 -9.73 4.51 4.34
CA SER A 119 -9.67 4.97 2.95
C SER A 119 -8.35 5.70 2.64
N LEU A 120 -7.93 6.63 3.50
CA LEU A 120 -6.66 7.35 3.34
C LEU A 120 -5.45 6.42 3.37
N LEU A 121 -5.48 5.40 4.22
CA LEU A 121 -4.44 4.37 4.31
C LEU A 121 -4.40 3.50 3.05
N ASN A 122 -5.55 3.19 2.45
CA ASN A 122 -5.62 2.49 1.16
C ASN A 122 -5.01 3.35 0.05
N VAL A 123 -5.34 4.66 0.01
CA VAL A 123 -4.72 5.61 -0.92
C VAL A 123 -3.20 5.66 -0.74
N PHE A 124 -2.72 5.77 0.51
CA PHE A 124 -1.29 5.71 0.81
C PHE A 124 -0.66 4.42 0.31
N GLY A 125 -1.33 3.28 0.54
CA GLY A 125 -0.90 1.97 0.06
C GLY A 125 -0.74 1.94 -1.45
N LEU A 126 -1.72 2.48 -2.18
CA LEU A 126 -1.70 2.58 -3.63
C LEU A 126 -0.53 3.44 -4.14
N LEU A 127 -0.34 4.65 -3.57
CA LEU A 127 0.75 5.55 -3.93
C LEU A 127 2.13 4.90 -3.76
N THR A 128 2.32 4.08 -2.71
CA THR A 128 3.58 3.35 -2.49
C THR A 128 3.77 2.13 -3.39
N SER A 129 2.74 1.73 -4.15
CA SER A 129 2.73 0.53 -4.98
C SER A 129 2.71 0.80 -6.49
N ILE A 130 2.81 2.05 -6.92
CA ILE A 130 2.85 2.38 -8.35
C ILE A 130 4.19 1.91 -8.93
N PRO A 131 4.19 1.11 -10.01
CA PRO A 131 5.44 0.72 -10.68
C PRO A 131 6.16 1.96 -11.21
N LEU A 132 7.41 2.18 -10.80
CA LEU A 132 8.20 3.35 -11.22
C LEU A 132 8.45 3.38 -12.73
N ASP A 133 8.52 2.22 -13.37
CA ASP A 133 8.77 2.09 -14.82
C ASP A 133 7.62 2.64 -15.67
N ASN A 134 6.42 2.79 -15.09
CA ASN A 134 5.22 3.30 -15.76
C ASN A 134 5.01 4.81 -15.54
N ILE A 135 5.89 5.47 -14.78
CA ILE A 135 5.73 6.87 -14.41
C ILE A 135 6.75 7.72 -15.17
N ASP A 136 6.25 8.71 -15.90
CA ASP A 136 7.14 9.74 -16.43
C ASP A 136 7.60 10.64 -15.28
N THR A 137 8.82 10.41 -14.81
CA THR A 137 9.43 11.16 -13.70
C THR A 137 9.53 12.67 -13.96
N SER A 138 9.50 13.10 -15.23
CA SER A 138 9.46 14.53 -15.59
C SER A 138 8.08 15.17 -15.38
N LEU A 139 7.03 14.34 -15.29
CA LEU A 139 5.64 14.70 -15.02
C LEU A 139 5.22 14.44 -13.58
N LEU A 140 6.12 13.96 -12.71
CA LEU A 140 5.86 13.87 -11.26
C LEU A 140 5.70 15.29 -10.71
N THR A 141 4.46 15.78 -10.71
CA THR A 141 4.17 17.14 -10.28
C THR A 141 4.55 17.31 -8.80
N ASN A 142 5.01 18.51 -8.43
CA ASN A 142 5.20 18.89 -7.03
C ASN A 142 3.97 18.57 -6.16
N GLU A 143 2.78 18.58 -6.76
CA GLU A 143 1.49 18.31 -6.12
C GLU A 143 1.33 16.87 -5.66
N MET A 144 1.77 15.86 -6.44
CA MET A 144 1.70 14.46 -6.01
C MET A 144 2.62 14.20 -4.80
N LEU A 145 3.80 14.82 -4.80
CA LEU A 145 4.72 14.75 -3.66
C LEU A 145 4.15 15.50 -2.44
N GLN A 146 3.58 16.69 -2.65
CA GLN A 146 2.90 17.45 -1.59
C GLN A 146 1.73 16.66 -1.01
N PHE A 147 0.92 16.02 -1.85
CA PHE A 147 -0.19 15.16 -1.45
C PHE A 147 0.31 13.98 -0.59
N TYR A 148 1.34 13.30 -1.07
CA TYR A 148 1.96 12.19 -0.35
C TYR A 148 2.47 12.62 1.05
N VAL A 149 3.17 13.75 1.13
CA VAL A 149 3.69 14.30 2.38
C VAL A 149 2.55 14.70 3.33
N LEU A 150 1.52 15.35 2.80
CA LEU A 150 0.34 15.76 3.56
C LEU A 150 -0.38 14.54 4.17
N LEU A 151 -0.60 13.50 3.36
CA LEU A 151 -1.22 12.24 3.78
C LEU A 151 -0.41 11.54 4.88
N ARG A 152 0.91 11.44 4.67
CA ARG A 152 1.85 10.83 5.62
C ARG A 152 1.81 11.55 6.97
N ASN A 153 1.87 12.88 6.95
CA ASN A 153 1.85 13.71 8.16
C ASN A 153 0.51 13.63 8.90
N PHE A 154 -0.59 13.63 8.16
CA PHE A 154 -1.93 13.52 8.74
C PHE A 154 -2.13 12.19 9.47
N LEU A 155 -1.74 11.08 8.82
CA LEU A 155 -1.83 9.71 9.35
C LEU A 155 -0.72 9.35 10.34
N ALA A 156 0.25 10.26 10.57
CA ALA A 156 1.40 10.06 11.44
C ALA A 156 2.18 8.77 11.12
N ILE A 157 2.37 8.47 9.82
CA ILE A 157 2.99 7.21 9.38
C ILE A 157 4.48 7.21 9.76
N PRO A 158 4.95 6.21 10.54
CA PRO A 158 6.35 6.10 10.92
C PRO A 158 7.27 5.81 9.71
N ASP A 159 8.51 6.32 9.73
CA ASP A 159 9.52 6.03 8.70
C ASP A 159 9.76 4.53 8.52
N GLY A 160 9.72 3.76 9.62
CA GLY A 160 9.88 2.30 9.58
C GLY A 160 8.80 1.59 8.76
N VAL A 161 7.54 2.08 8.82
CA VAL A 161 6.43 1.53 8.01
C VAL A 161 6.65 1.88 6.54
N GLN A 162 7.02 3.12 6.25
CA GLN A 162 7.32 3.55 4.88
C GLN A 162 8.47 2.74 4.28
N HIS A 163 9.57 2.57 5.01
CA HIS A 163 10.72 1.79 4.57
C HIS A 163 10.35 0.34 4.30
N ALA A 164 9.60 -0.30 5.21
CA ALA A 164 9.17 -1.68 5.05
C ALA A 164 8.26 -1.87 3.83
N ARG A 165 7.33 -0.94 3.57
CA ARG A 165 6.49 -0.94 2.36
C ARG A 165 7.31 -0.81 1.08
N ASN A 166 8.25 0.14 1.03
CA ASN A 166 9.11 0.34 -0.13
C ASN A 166 9.95 -0.92 -0.40
N LYS A 167 10.48 -1.55 0.66
CA LYS A 167 11.24 -2.79 0.57
C LYS A 167 10.40 -3.95 0.03
N LEU A 168 9.15 -4.07 0.48
CA LEU A 168 8.19 -5.05 -0.04
C LEU A 168 7.91 -4.81 -1.53
N ALA A 169 7.65 -3.56 -1.93
CA ALA A 169 7.40 -3.20 -3.33
C ALA A 169 8.58 -3.59 -4.23
N LEU A 170 9.82 -3.24 -3.83
CA LEU A 170 11.04 -3.62 -4.54
C LEU A 170 11.22 -5.15 -4.62
N ALA A 171 10.91 -5.86 -3.54
CA ALA A 171 11.01 -7.32 -3.51
C ALA A 171 10.05 -7.96 -4.52
N VAL A 172 8.80 -7.50 -4.57
CA VAL A 172 7.76 -8.01 -5.47
C VAL A 172 8.04 -7.68 -6.94
N LEU A 173 8.55 -6.47 -7.20
CA LEU A 173 9.03 -6.05 -8.54
C LEU A 173 10.15 -6.95 -9.06
N SER A 174 10.96 -7.49 -8.17
CA SER A 174 12.12 -8.30 -8.54
C SER A 174 11.78 -9.77 -8.81
N MET A 175 10.55 -10.20 -8.56
CA MET A 175 10.10 -11.56 -8.86
C MET A 175 9.71 -11.70 -10.33
N LYS A 176 10.01 -12.85 -10.93
CA LYS A 176 9.68 -13.16 -12.33
C LYS A 176 8.69 -14.31 -12.40
N ASP A 177 7.70 -14.20 -13.28
CA ASP A 177 6.76 -15.29 -13.54
C ASP A 177 7.50 -16.43 -14.26
N VAL A 178 7.16 -17.69 -13.95
CA VAL A 178 7.72 -18.87 -14.62
C VAL A 178 6.67 -19.39 -15.60
N GLU A 179 6.85 -19.10 -16.88
CA GLU A 179 5.86 -19.38 -17.94
C GLU A 179 5.92 -20.83 -18.46
N ASP A 180 7.08 -21.50 -18.30
CA ASP A 180 7.27 -22.90 -18.64
C ASP A 180 8.10 -23.57 -17.55
N LEU A 181 7.48 -24.46 -16.74
CA LEU A 181 8.26 -25.50 -16.07
C LEU A 181 8.70 -26.47 -17.17
N PRO A 182 10.02 -26.61 -17.49
CA PRO A 182 10.45 -27.51 -18.56
C PRO A 182 9.84 -28.90 -18.32
N GLY A 183 9.32 -29.54 -19.39
CA GLY A 183 8.47 -30.74 -19.38
C GLY A 183 9.04 -32.04 -18.78
N ASN A 184 9.83 -31.94 -17.73
CA ASN A 184 10.41 -32.99 -16.89
C ASN A 184 10.40 -32.58 -15.38
N CYS A 185 9.57 -31.61 -14.96
CA CYS A 185 9.64 -30.93 -13.65
C CYS A 185 8.92 -31.61 -12.47
N CYS A 186 8.41 -32.83 -12.61
CA CYS A 186 7.64 -33.53 -11.57
C CYS A 186 8.45 -34.00 -10.32
N ASN A 187 9.66 -33.49 -10.10
CA ASN A 187 10.51 -33.86 -8.97
C ASN A 187 10.75 -32.75 -7.94
N GLY A 188 10.12 -31.58 -8.08
CA GLY A 188 10.23 -30.48 -7.12
C GLY A 188 8.92 -30.19 -6.38
N SER A 189 9.03 -29.56 -5.22
CA SER A 189 7.89 -29.03 -4.44
C SER A 189 8.19 -27.61 -3.98
N CYS A 190 7.13 -26.84 -3.70
CA CYS A 190 7.27 -25.54 -3.08
C CYS A 190 7.79 -25.72 -1.66
N SER A 191 8.94 -25.15 -1.33
CA SER A 191 9.53 -25.30 0.02
C SER A 191 8.77 -24.58 1.15
N ILE A 192 7.72 -23.82 0.82
CA ILE A 192 6.86 -23.13 1.80
C ILE A 192 5.66 -24.01 2.17
N CYS A 193 4.83 -24.44 1.20
CA CYS A 193 3.67 -25.30 1.47
C CYS A 193 3.97 -26.79 1.40
N LEU A 194 5.15 -27.18 0.90
CA LEU A 194 5.59 -28.56 0.65
C LEU A 194 4.77 -29.31 -0.41
N GLU A 195 3.88 -28.63 -1.12
CA GLU A 195 3.08 -29.20 -2.19
C GLU A 195 3.91 -29.32 -3.49
N PRO A 196 3.71 -30.39 -4.28
CA PRO A 196 4.39 -30.57 -5.54
C PRO A 196 4.03 -29.45 -6.52
N TRP A 197 4.90 -29.20 -7.48
CA TRP A 197 4.52 -28.36 -8.62
C TRP A 197 3.39 -29.08 -9.37
N ASP A 198 2.18 -28.53 -9.34
CA ASP A 198 1.09 -29.08 -10.13
C ASP A 198 1.48 -29.02 -11.62
N CYS A 199 1.00 -29.94 -12.44
CA CYS A 199 1.16 -29.88 -13.91
C CYS A 199 -0.21 -29.82 -14.59
N THR A 200 -1.24 -29.47 -13.83
CA THR A 200 -2.62 -29.41 -14.32
C THR A 200 -2.88 -28.05 -14.98
N PRO A 201 -3.87 -27.96 -15.90
CA PRO A 201 -4.19 -26.70 -16.60
C PRO A 201 -4.61 -25.53 -15.67
N ASN A 202 -4.86 -25.79 -14.39
CA ASN A 202 -5.16 -24.77 -13.37
C ASN A 202 -3.95 -24.56 -12.44
N LEU A 203 -2.76 -24.37 -13.00
CA LEU A 203 -1.54 -24.22 -12.21
C LEU A 203 -1.63 -22.97 -11.30
N PRO A 204 -1.42 -23.07 -9.97
CA PRO A 204 -1.21 -21.88 -9.15
C PRO A 204 0.02 -21.15 -9.69
N PRO A 205 -0.06 -19.82 -9.90
CA PRO A 205 1.02 -19.10 -10.53
C PRO A 205 2.33 -19.27 -9.76
N THR A 206 3.42 -19.54 -10.48
CA THR A 206 4.75 -19.76 -9.91
C THR A 206 5.68 -18.61 -10.26
N VAL A 207 6.52 -18.25 -9.29
CA VAL A 207 7.46 -17.14 -9.43
C VAL A 207 8.86 -17.55 -9.02
N LYS A 208 9.83 -16.99 -9.72
CA LYS A 208 11.27 -17.13 -9.44
C LYS A 208 11.81 -15.85 -8.80
N LEU A 209 12.53 -16.01 -7.71
CA LEU A 209 13.26 -14.92 -7.05
C LEU A 209 14.56 -14.57 -7.80
N PRO A 210 15.20 -13.42 -7.51
CA PRO A 210 16.51 -13.07 -8.10
C PRO A 210 17.64 -14.07 -7.80
N CYS A 211 17.49 -14.89 -6.77
CA CYS A 211 18.42 -15.96 -6.40
C CYS A 211 18.07 -17.33 -7.03
N ASP A 212 17.20 -17.33 -8.05
CA ASP A 212 16.73 -18.49 -8.82
C ASP A 212 15.86 -19.52 -8.10
N HIS A 213 15.59 -19.37 -6.80
CA HIS A 213 14.60 -20.21 -6.10
C HIS A 213 13.17 -19.91 -6.57
N VAL A 214 12.37 -20.97 -6.73
CA VAL A 214 11.00 -20.95 -7.25
C VAL A 214 9.99 -21.27 -6.14
N PHE A 215 8.85 -20.59 -6.17
CA PHE A 215 7.75 -20.74 -5.20
C PHE A 215 6.39 -20.52 -5.89
N HIS A 216 5.30 -21.00 -5.28
CA HIS A 216 3.97 -20.47 -5.61
C HIS A 216 3.91 -18.98 -5.26
N GLU A 217 3.29 -18.17 -6.12
CA GLU A 217 3.12 -16.73 -5.97
C GLU A 217 2.52 -16.42 -4.59
N ASP A 218 1.40 -17.05 -4.24
CA ASP A 218 0.72 -16.84 -2.96
C ASP A 218 1.60 -17.20 -1.76
N CYS A 219 2.34 -18.31 -1.84
CA CYS A 219 3.21 -18.76 -0.77
C CYS A 219 4.33 -17.75 -0.50
N VAL A 220 5.02 -17.30 -1.55
CA VAL A 220 6.13 -16.35 -1.39
C VAL A 220 5.63 -14.95 -1.05
N MET A 221 4.43 -14.56 -1.51
CA MET A 221 3.81 -13.28 -1.17
C MET A 221 3.55 -13.17 0.34
N VAL A 222 3.02 -14.23 0.97
CA VAL A 222 2.86 -14.27 2.44
C VAL A 222 4.23 -14.12 3.13
N TRP A 223 5.26 -14.81 2.63
CA TRP A 223 6.59 -14.76 3.20
C TRP A 223 7.24 -13.37 3.11
N VAL A 224 7.19 -12.72 1.94
CA VAL A 224 7.89 -11.44 1.75
C VAL A 224 7.30 -10.27 2.54
N ARG A 225 6.04 -10.37 2.98
CA ARG A 225 5.44 -9.43 3.94
C ARG A 225 6.13 -9.44 5.31
N GLN A 226 6.71 -10.58 5.68
CA GLN A 226 7.41 -10.79 6.94
C GLN A 226 8.93 -10.65 6.77
N SER A 227 9.46 -11.12 5.64
CA SER A 227 10.89 -11.08 5.35
C SER A 227 11.15 -11.01 3.86
N VAL A 228 11.74 -9.90 3.40
CA VAL A 228 12.23 -9.75 2.00
C VAL A 228 13.52 -10.52 1.73
N LYS A 229 13.69 -11.68 2.36
CA LYS A 229 14.81 -12.61 2.15
C LYS A 229 14.25 -13.93 1.66
N CYS A 230 14.98 -14.57 0.76
CA CYS A 230 14.60 -15.89 0.25
C CYS A 230 14.43 -16.90 1.42
N PRO A 231 13.32 -17.66 1.47
CA PRO A 231 13.11 -18.70 2.49
C PRO A 231 14.22 -19.76 2.54
N VAL A 232 14.84 -20.04 1.38
CA VAL A 232 15.84 -21.10 1.23
C VAL A 232 17.24 -20.60 1.53
N CYS A 233 17.73 -19.62 0.77
CA CYS A 233 19.13 -19.17 0.87
C CYS A 233 19.32 -17.86 1.66
N ARG A 234 18.23 -17.22 2.11
CA ARG A 234 18.23 -15.93 2.83
C ARG A 234 18.84 -14.76 2.05
N ALA A 235 19.09 -14.93 0.76
CA ALA A 235 19.50 -13.85 -0.13
C ALA A 235 18.41 -12.76 -0.14
N PRO A 236 18.80 -11.47 -0.12
CA PRO A 236 17.85 -10.37 -0.16
C PRO A 236 17.10 -10.33 -1.50
N ILE A 237 15.82 -10.04 -1.43
CA ILE A 237 14.91 -9.90 -2.58
C ILE A 237 14.73 -8.39 -2.81
N GLY A 238 14.95 -7.90 -4.03
CA GLY A 238 14.74 -6.48 -4.34
C GLY A 238 15.85 -5.53 -3.92
N GLN A 239 17.09 -6.00 -3.77
CA GLN A 239 18.21 -5.08 -3.73
C GLN A 239 18.50 -4.53 -5.12
N ILE A 240 18.46 -3.20 -5.23
CA ILE A 240 19.15 -2.49 -6.31
C ILE A 240 20.62 -2.87 -6.16
N PRO A 241 21.26 -3.49 -7.17
CA PRO A 241 22.70 -3.67 -7.13
C PRO A 241 23.31 -2.27 -7.05
N LEU A 242 23.93 -1.93 -5.93
CA LEU A 242 24.82 -0.77 -5.87
C LEU A 242 26.01 -1.11 -6.78
N ARG A 243 25.93 -0.66 -8.04
CA ARG A 243 27.04 -0.63 -8.98
C ARG A 243 27.75 0.70 -8.88
#